data_AF-A0A251T266-F1
#
_entry.id   AF-A0A251T266-F1
#
_cell.length_a   1.000
_cell.length_b   1.000
_cell.length_c   1.000
_cell.angle_alpha   90.00
_cell.angle_beta   90.00
_cell.angle_gamma   90.00
#
_symmetry.space_group_name_H-M   'P 1'
#
loop_
_entity.id
_entity.type
_entity.pdbx_description
1 polymer ?
#
loop_
_entity_poly.entity_id
_entity_poly.type
_entity_poly.pdbx_seq_one_letter_code
_entity_poly.pdbx_strand_id
1 'polypeptide(L)'
;MEGFEPRNPEEWEASDWVSGCIRKKLLQCGNRSGNWDGFWKIARVKVPNTRRAWYNVSMTLGECEIACKWNCSCTAYTSLDIRNGGSGCLLWLDELLDTRKYDVDQDIYIRMSASKLEGPYVIL
;
A
#
# COMPACT_ATOMS: atom_id res chain seq x y z
N MET A 1 -2.18 -9.74 -7.88
CA MET A 1 -1.05 -9.35 -7.00
C MET A 1 -1.03 -10.31 -5.82
N GLU A 2 0.13 -10.81 -5.39
CA GLU A 2 0.18 -11.69 -4.21
C GLU A 2 -0.36 -10.94 -2.96
N GLY A 3 -0.98 -11.68 -2.03
CA GLY A 3 -1.67 -11.09 -0.88
C GLY A 3 -3.06 -10.51 -1.19
N PHE A 4 -3.45 -10.46 -2.47
CA PHE A 4 -4.76 -10.04 -2.95
C PHE A 4 -5.42 -11.12 -3.80
N GLU A 5 -6.75 -11.09 -3.88
CA GLU A 5 -7.57 -11.93 -4.74
C GLU A 5 -8.68 -11.11 -5.42
N PRO A 6 -9.20 -11.57 -6.57
CA PRO A 6 -10.29 -10.87 -7.24
C PRO A 6 -11.50 -10.72 -6.31
N ARG A 7 -12.10 -9.53 -6.29
CA ARG A 7 -13.34 -9.31 -5.52
C ARG A 7 -14.49 -10.12 -6.10
N ASN A 8 -14.54 -10.25 -7.43
CA ASN A 8 -15.49 -11.08 -8.16
C ASN A 8 -14.71 -12.02 -9.12
N PRO A 9 -14.65 -13.34 -8.82
CA PRO A 9 -13.98 -14.31 -9.70
C PRO A 9 -14.62 -14.45 -11.08
N GLU A 10 -15.95 -14.34 -11.20
CA GLU A 10 -16.65 -14.50 -12.48
C GLU A 10 -16.31 -13.37 -13.45
N GLU A 11 -16.34 -12.12 -12.97
CA GLU A 11 -15.87 -10.95 -13.73
C GLU A 11 -14.40 -11.11 -14.13
N TRP A 12 -13.56 -11.58 -13.21
CA TRP A 12 -12.14 -11.76 -13.45
C TRP A 12 -11.85 -12.75 -14.59
N GLU A 13 -12.54 -13.90 -14.60
CA GLU A 13 -12.45 -14.89 -15.68
C GLU A 13 -12.97 -14.33 -17.02
N ALA A 14 -13.95 -13.43 -16.97
CA ALA A 14 -14.46 -12.71 -18.14
C ALA A 14 -13.56 -11.52 -18.59
N SER A 15 -12.40 -11.33 -17.95
CA SER A 15 -11.51 -10.18 -18.17
C SER A 15 -12.15 -8.81 -17.86
N ASP A 16 -13.17 -8.80 -17.00
CA ASP A 16 -13.70 -7.60 -16.36
C ASP A 16 -13.02 -7.41 -14.99
N TRP A 17 -12.26 -6.32 -14.85
CA TRP A 17 -11.50 -6.03 -13.62
C TRP A 17 -12.07 -4.85 -12.83
N VAL A 18 -13.28 -4.40 -13.15
CA VAL A 18 -13.91 -3.21 -12.54
C VAL A 18 -14.06 -3.36 -11.02
N SER A 19 -14.43 -4.56 -10.55
CA SER A 19 -14.55 -4.84 -9.11
C SER A 19 -13.21 -4.84 -8.35
N GLY A 20 -12.08 -4.92 -9.06
CA GLY A 20 -10.75 -4.89 -8.50
C GLY A 20 -10.42 -6.11 -7.63
N CYS A 21 -9.59 -5.91 -6.61
CA CYS A 21 -9.10 -6.96 -5.74
C CYS A 21 -9.34 -6.62 -4.26
N ILE A 22 -9.46 -7.66 -3.43
CA ILE A 22 -9.51 -7.56 -1.97
C ILE A 22 -8.28 -8.23 -1.35
N ARG A 23 -7.92 -7.84 -0.12
CA ARG A 23 -6.81 -8.48 0.61
C ARG A 23 -7.25 -9.88 1.06
N LYS A 24 -6.37 -10.87 0.89
CA LYS A 24 -6.58 -12.25 1.38
C LYS A 24 -6.59 -12.34 2.91
N LYS A 25 -5.95 -11.40 3.60
CA LYS A 25 -5.85 -11.34 5.06
C LYS A 25 -6.26 -9.96 5.54
N LEU A 26 -7.08 -9.94 6.59
CA LEU A 26 -7.52 -8.70 7.24
C LEU A 26 -6.33 -8.01 7.93
N LEU A 27 -6.36 -6.67 7.90
CA LEU A 27 -5.45 -5.83 8.66
C LEU A 27 -5.81 -5.91 10.15
N GLN A 28 -4.80 -5.90 11.01
CA GLN A 28 -5.00 -6.01 12.46
C GLN A 28 -4.94 -4.67 13.18
N CYS A 29 -4.41 -3.63 12.54
CA CYS A 29 -4.21 -2.28 13.09
C CYS A 29 -3.83 -2.26 14.59
N GLY A 30 -2.71 -2.91 14.93
CA GLY A 30 -2.19 -2.87 16.30
C GLY A 30 -3.19 -3.40 17.32
N ASN A 31 -3.69 -4.61 17.10
CA ASN A 31 -4.49 -5.29 18.13
C ASN A 31 -3.66 -5.44 19.43
N ARG A 32 -4.36 -5.68 20.55
CA ARG A 32 -3.76 -5.87 21.89
C ARG A 32 -2.71 -6.99 21.97
N SER A 33 -2.55 -7.77 20.91
CA SER A 33 -1.57 -8.86 20.80
C SER A 33 -0.19 -8.39 20.34
N GLY A 34 0.00 -7.11 19.99
CA GLY A 34 1.30 -6.56 19.59
C GLY A 34 1.70 -6.85 18.14
N ASN A 35 0.85 -7.51 17.36
CA ASN A 35 1.09 -7.80 15.95
C ASN A 35 0.65 -6.62 15.08
N TRP A 36 1.59 -5.72 14.84
CA TRP A 36 1.36 -4.60 13.96
C TRP A 36 1.42 -5.01 12.50
N ASP A 37 0.48 -4.49 11.70
CA ASP A 37 0.60 -4.53 10.24
C ASP A 37 1.95 -3.95 9.80
N GLY A 38 2.44 -4.42 8.66
CA GLY A 38 3.62 -3.85 8.01
C GLY A 38 3.31 -3.46 6.58
N PHE A 39 4.37 -3.22 5.82
CA PHE A 39 4.26 -2.58 4.51
C PHE A 39 5.05 -3.34 3.46
N TRP A 40 4.40 -3.55 2.32
CA TRP A 40 5.05 -4.13 1.16
C TRP A 40 5.38 -3.04 0.15
N LYS A 41 6.67 -2.91 -0.16
CA LYS A 41 7.17 -2.03 -1.21
C LYS A 41 6.85 -2.59 -2.60
N ILE A 42 6.17 -1.81 -3.41
CA ILE A 42 6.04 -2.02 -4.85
C ILE A 42 6.81 -0.92 -5.54
N ALA A 43 7.86 -1.31 -6.26
CA ALA A 43 8.66 -0.37 -7.01
C ALA A 43 8.02 -0.01 -8.35
N ARG A 44 8.31 1.20 -8.81
CA ARG A 44 7.94 1.72 -10.14
C ARG A 44 6.47 1.56 -10.47
N VAL A 45 5.66 2.40 -9.83
CA VAL A 45 4.21 2.42 -10.03
C VAL A 45 3.74 3.80 -10.46
N LYS A 46 2.70 3.81 -11.28
CA LYS A 46 1.77 4.94 -11.26
C LYS A 46 1.02 4.85 -9.93
N VAL A 47 1.22 5.84 -9.07
CA VAL A 47 0.54 5.91 -7.78
C VAL A 47 -0.98 6.01 -7.94
N PRO A 48 -1.76 5.48 -6.98
CA PRO A 48 -3.22 5.54 -7.01
C PRO A 48 -3.74 6.98 -7.05
N ASN A 49 -5.00 7.11 -7.46
CA ASN A 49 -5.71 8.38 -7.39
C ASN A 49 -5.66 8.99 -5.97
N THR A 50 -5.48 10.30 -5.87
CA THR A 50 -5.26 11.02 -4.60
C THR A 50 -6.52 11.64 -3.98
N ARG A 51 -7.73 11.29 -4.45
CA ARG A 51 -9.02 11.81 -3.92
C ARG A 51 -9.21 11.59 -2.42
N ARG A 52 -8.75 10.45 -1.90
CA ARG A 52 -8.78 10.11 -0.46
C ARG A 52 -7.37 10.00 0.10
N ALA A 53 -6.53 10.98 -0.25
CA ALA A 53 -5.17 11.06 0.25
C ALA A 53 -4.97 12.26 1.16
N TRP A 54 -4.03 12.13 2.08
CA TRP A 54 -3.51 13.19 2.94
C TRP A 54 -2.01 13.34 2.69
N TYR A 55 -1.47 14.56 2.76
CA TYR A 55 -0.06 14.79 2.52
C TYR A 55 0.57 15.73 3.54
N ASN A 56 1.89 15.61 3.69
CA ASN A 56 2.70 16.51 4.48
C ASN A 56 4.09 16.64 3.86
N VAL A 57 4.47 17.85 3.47
CA VAL A 57 5.74 18.15 2.79
C VAL A 57 6.96 18.01 3.70
N SER A 58 6.79 18.20 5.01
CA SER A 58 7.90 18.24 5.97
C SER A 58 8.28 16.87 6.50
N MET A 59 7.39 15.88 6.36
CA MET A 59 7.62 14.53 6.87
C MET A 59 8.61 13.75 6.00
N THR A 60 9.46 12.99 6.65
CA THR A 60 10.29 11.97 6.03
C THR A 60 9.46 10.73 5.66
N LEU A 61 10.03 9.85 4.82
CA LEU A 61 9.40 8.58 4.48
C LEU A 61 9.18 7.68 5.71
N GLY A 62 10.12 7.70 6.67
CA GLY A 62 10.00 6.94 7.91
C GLY A 62 8.89 7.46 8.82
N GLU A 63 8.74 8.78 8.94
CA GLU A 63 7.60 9.38 9.64
C GLU A 63 6.27 9.07 8.94
N CYS A 64 6.29 8.98 7.60
CA CYS A 64 5.13 8.59 6.81
C CYS A 64 4.69 7.14 7.12
N GLU A 65 5.64 6.22 7.26
CA GLU A 65 5.36 4.85 7.69
C GLU A 65 4.71 4.81 9.07
N ILE A 66 5.29 5.53 10.03
CA ILE A 66 4.77 5.59 11.41
C ILE A 66 3.35 6.15 11.41
N ALA A 67 3.12 7.28 10.73
CA ALA A 67 1.80 7.90 10.63
C ALA A 67 0.77 6.96 10.00
N CYS A 68 1.14 6.25 8.93
CA CYS A 68 0.26 5.27 8.31
C CYS A 68 -0.04 4.10 9.25
N LYS A 69 0.97 3.59 9.96
CA LYS A 69 0.83 2.46 10.90
C LYS A 69 -0.17 2.77 12.01
N TRP A 70 -0.14 3.99 12.55
CA TRP A 70 -1.02 4.45 13.62
C TRP A 70 -2.42 4.88 13.15
N ASN A 71 -2.62 5.11 11.85
CA ASN A 71 -3.92 5.42 11.29
C ASN A 71 -4.54 4.15 10.69
N CYS A 72 -5.55 3.56 11.34
CA CYS A 72 -6.18 2.32 10.87
C CYS A 72 -6.86 2.42 9.51
N SER A 73 -7.22 3.63 9.07
CA SER A 73 -7.76 3.86 7.73
C SER A 73 -6.66 3.94 6.67
N CYS A 74 -5.39 4.12 7.07
CA CYS A 74 -4.30 4.19 6.11
C CYS A 74 -4.05 2.84 5.44
N THR A 75 -4.03 2.84 4.11
CA THR A 75 -3.87 1.65 3.28
C THR A 75 -2.55 1.61 2.51
N ALA A 76 -1.92 2.78 2.28
CA ALA A 76 -0.61 2.89 1.67
C ALA A 76 0.05 4.25 1.92
N TYR A 77 1.35 4.32 1.71
CA TYR A 77 2.10 5.57 1.69
C TYR A 77 3.18 5.63 0.61
N THR A 78 3.66 6.84 0.29
CA THR A 78 4.81 7.10 -0.60
C THR A 78 5.47 8.44 -0.26
N SER A 79 6.66 8.69 -0.82
CA SER A 79 7.24 10.02 -0.88
C SER A 79 6.40 10.93 -1.78
N LEU A 80 6.15 12.15 -1.31
CA LEU A 80 5.39 13.15 -2.06
C LEU A 80 6.16 13.70 -3.27
N ASP A 81 7.47 13.90 -3.10
CA ASP A 81 8.42 14.30 -4.13
C ASP A 81 9.53 13.24 -4.20
N ILE A 82 9.86 12.76 -5.40
CA ILE A 82 10.87 11.72 -5.62
C ILE A 82 12.28 12.27 -5.92
N ARG A 83 12.41 13.59 -6.08
CA ARG A 83 13.71 14.23 -6.37
C ARG A 83 14.66 14.11 -5.17
N ASN A 84 15.96 14.12 -5.44
CA ASN A 84 17.02 14.15 -4.41
C ASN A 84 16.91 13.04 -3.34
N GLY A 85 16.47 11.84 -3.73
CA GLY A 85 16.32 10.72 -2.79
C GLY A 85 14.97 10.67 -2.07
N GLY A 86 14.05 11.58 -2.39
CA GLY A 86 12.67 11.57 -1.93
C GLY A 86 12.43 12.45 -0.70
N SER A 87 11.30 13.16 -0.68
CA SER A 87 10.87 14.00 0.44
C SER A 87 9.35 14.10 0.55
N GLY A 88 8.87 14.49 1.71
CA GLY A 88 7.45 14.58 2.01
C GLY A 88 6.77 13.22 2.12
N CYS A 89 5.50 13.27 2.50
CA CYS A 89 4.66 12.12 2.78
C CYS A 89 3.33 12.28 2.06
N LEU A 90 2.88 11.19 1.41
CA LEU A 90 1.54 11.04 0.87
C LEU A 90 0.95 9.73 1.40
N LEU A 91 -0.19 9.82 2.09
CA LEU A 91 -0.94 8.71 2.68
C LEU A 91 -2.25 8.50 1.93
N TRP A 92 -2.60 7.26 1.61
CA TRP A 92 -3.95 6.89 1.19
C TRP A 92 -4.74 6.40 2.40
N LEU A 93 -5.95 6.95 2.58
CA LEU A 93 -6.81 6.68 3.74
C LEU A 93 -8.01 5.76 3.43
N ASP A 94 -7.96 5.07 2.29
CA ASP A 94 -9.02 4.16 1.84
C ASP A 94 -8.53 3.26 0.69
N GLU A 95 -9.45 2.67 -0.09
CA GLU A 95 -9.16 1.90 -1.29
C GLU A 95 -8.17 2.56 -2.25
N LEU A 96 -7.25 1.75 -2.78
CA LEU A 96 -6.26 2.16 -3.77
C LEU A 96 -6.86 1.98 -5.15
N LEU A 97 -7.28 3.09 -5.78
CA LEU A 97 -7.89 3.07 -7.11
C LEU A 97 -6.89 3.49 -8.18
N ASP A 98 -6.95 2.82 -9.33
CA ASP A 98 -6.15 3.11 -10.53
C ASP A 98 -4.62 3.02 -10.31
N THR A 99 -4.17 2.04 -9.52
CA THR A 99 -2.73 1.72 -9.38
C THR A 99 -2.31 0.78 -10.51
N ARG A 100 -1.22 1.11 -11.22
CA ARG A 100 -0.67 0.27 -12.29
C ARG A 100 0.85 0.27 -12.20
N LYS A 101 1.48 -0.87 -12.50
CA LYS A 101 2.92 -0.89 -12.77
C LYS A 101 3.18 0.00 -13.98
N TYR A 102 4.13 0.91 -13.83
CA TYR A 102 4.49 1.86 -14.87
C TYR A 102 5.95 2.20 -14.67
N ASP A 103 6.69 2.47 -15.73
CA ASP A 103 8.13 2.79 -15.62
C ASP A 103 8.34 4.25 -15.15
N VAL A 104 7.78 4.58 -13.97
CA VAL A 104 8.03 5.82 -13.22
C VAL A 104 8.92 5.47 -12.04
N ASP A 105 9.83 6.36 -11.63
CA ASP A 105 10.69 6.18 -10.45
C ASP A 105 9.96 6.48 -9.12
N GLN A 106 8.71 6.03 -8.95
CA GLN A 106 7.96 6.19 -7.71
C GLN A 106 7.59 4.83 -7.11
N ASP A 107 7.94 4.66 -5.84
CA ASP A 107 7.65 3.47 -5.05
C ASP A 107 6.42 3.71 -4.18
N ILE A 108 5.58 2.68 -3.97
CA ILE A 108 4.47 2.72 -3.01
C ILE A 108 4.64 1.63 -1.97
N TYR A 109 4.24 1.93 -0.74
CA TYR A 109 4.29 1.04 0.40
C TYR A 109 2.86 0.69 0.81
N ILE A 110 2.38 -0.50 0.43
CA ILE A 110 1.00 -0.94 0.69
C ILE A 110 0.94 -1.66 2.04
N ARG A 111 -0.03 -1.29 2.88
CA ARG A 111 -0.25 -1.92 4.18
C ARG A 111 -0.76 -3.34 4.05
N MET A 112 -0.09 -4.26 4.75
CA MET A 112 -0.33 -5.71 4.75
C MET A 112 -0.37 -6.26 6.17
N SER A 113 -1.14 -7.35 6.36
CA SER A 113 -1.17 -8.09 7.63
C SER A 113 0.24 -8.61 7.99
N ALA A 114 0.61 -8.54 9.27
CA ALA A 114 1.89 -9.03 9.80
C ALA A 114 2.21 -10.46 9.35
N SER A 115 1.22 -11.35 9.40
CA SER A 115 1.33 -12.76 8.97
C SER A 115 1.77 -12.95 7.52
N LYS A 116 1.64 -11.94 6.65
CA LYS A 116 2.12 -12.02 5.26
C LYS A 116 3.59 -11.62 5.10
N LEU A 117 4.16 -10.98 6.13
CA LEU A 117 5.57 -10.60 6.20
C LEU A 117 6.42 -11.65 6.93
N GLU A 118 5.80 -12.63 7.58
CA GLU A 118 6.47 -13.71 8.34
C GLU A 118 6.82 -14.94 7.47
N GLY A 119 6.85 -14.81 6.13
CA GLY A 119 7.32 -15.86 5.23
C GLY A 119 8.84 -15.79 5.00
N PRO A 120 9.51 -16.90 4.62
CA PRO A 120 10.94 -16.88 4.32
C PRO A 120 11.15 -16.12 3.01
N TYR A 121 11.47 -14.83 3.10
CA TYR A 121 11.99 -14.08 1.96
C TYR A 121 13.38 -14.63 1.63
N VAL A 122 13.43 -15.66 0.79
CA VAL A 122 14.62 -15.94 -0.01
C VAL A 122 14.71 -14.80 -1.03
N ILE A 123 15.55 -13.83 -0.73
CA ILE A 123 16.04 -12.88 -1.72
C ILE A 123 16.87 -13.72 -2.69
N LEU A 124 16.38 -13.91 -3.91
CA LEU A 124 17.23 -14.29 -5.05
C LEU A 124 17.88 -13.02 -5.60
#